data_AF-A0A3P5WZW9-F1
#
_entry.id   AF-A0A3P5WZW9-F1
#
_cell.length_a   1.000
_cell.length_b   1.000
_cell.length_c   1.000
_cell.angle_alpha   90.00
_cell.angle_beta   90.00
_cell.angle_gamma   90.00
#
_symmetry.space_group_name_H-M   'P 1'
#
loop_
_entity.id
_entity.type
_entity.pdbx_description
1 polymer ?
#
loop_
_entity_poly.entity_id
_entity_poly.type
_entity_poly.pdbx_seq_one_letter_code
_entity_poly.pdbx_strand_id
1 'polypeptide(L)'
;MSDMTLAPADIALLTRLADVLIPGTADMPAVGEIADYADLLRRAVAACGYAAADLRAAIDMIPAEVDWEGAKAFSEARPGSFRILGVIVSAAYYMARPVLDRLKFPDDRRHPAADDEFANEYMTGILDPVTERGPVYRDTRQA
;
A
#
# COMPACT_ATOMS: atom_id res chain seq x y z
N MET A 1 9.56 -6.89 14.80
CA MET A 1 9.40 -6.25 13.48
C MET A 1 10.68 -5.49 13.22
N SER A 2 11.47 -5.89 12.22
CA SER A 2 12.70 -5.17 11.90
C SER A 2 12.31 -3.89 11.16
N ASP A 3 12.49 -2.74 11.80
CA ASP A 3 12.21 -1.45 11.21
C ASP A 3 13.39 -1.06 10.31
N MET A 4 13.22 -1.15 8.99
CA MET A 4 14.24 -0.72 8.04
C MET A 4 13.99 0.73 7.65
N THR A 5 14.91 1.62 8.00
CA THR A 5 14.85 3.01 7.56
C THR A 5 15.40 3.17 6.15
N LEU A 6 14.61 3.77 5.26
CA LEU A 6 15.06 4.14 3.90
C LEU A 6 15.89 5.43 3.94
N ALA A 7 17.10 5.38 3.39
CA ALA A 7 17.93 6.57 3.21
C ALA A 7 17.38 7.44 2.06
N PRO A 8 17.73 8.74 1.98
CA PRO A 8 17.30 9.62 0.89
C PRO A 8 17.67 9.09 -0.50
N ALA A 9 18.83 8.45 -0.64
CA ALA A 9 19.26 7.83 -1.89
C ALA A 9 18.38 6.62 -2.28
N ASP A 10 17.99 5.79 -1.31
CA ASP A 10 17.09 4.66 -1.53
C ASP A 10 15.73 5.17 -2.02
N ILE A 11 15.20 6.22 -1.38
CA ILE A 11 13.93 6.84 -1.75
C ILE A 11 13.99 7.35 -3.19
N ALA A 12 15.03 8.11 -3.55
CA ALA A 12 15.18 8.62 -4.91
C ALA A 12 15.27 7.49 -5.96
N LEU A 13 15.95 6.40 -5.65
CA LEU A 13 16.09 5.24 -6.54
C LEU A 13 14.75 4.50 -6.71
N LEU A 14 14.02 4.28 -5.61
CA LEU A 14 12.70 3.67 -5.61
C LEU A 14 11.66 4.53 -6.34
N THR A 15 11.72 5.86 -6.18
CA THR A 15 10.86 6.80 -6.92
C THR A 15 11.11 6.69 -8.42
N ARG A 16 12.37 6.66 -8.87
CA ARG A 16 12.68 6.46 -10.31
C ARG A 16 12.15 5.13 -10.82
N LEU A 17 12.33 4.05 -10.07
CA LEU A 17 11.79 2.74 -10.44
C LEU A 17 10.26 2.80 -10.52
N ALA A 18 9.60 3.46 -9.58
CA ALA A 18 8.17 3.63 -9.56
C ALA A 18 7.66 4.43 -10.76
N ASP A 19 8.31 5.53 -11.15
CA ASP A 19 7.95 6.33 -12.34
C ASP A 19 8.02 5.51 -13.63
N VAL A 20 8.97 4.57 -13.74
CA VAL A 20 9.07 3.65 -14.88
C VAL A 20 7.96 2.60 -14.86
N LEU A 21 7.67 2.02 -13.69
CA LEU A 21 6.69 0.94 -13.56
C LEU A 21 5.24 1.43 -13.61
N ILE A 22 4.99 2.66 -13.15
CA ILE A 22 3.68 3.28 -13.03
C ILE A 22 3.74 4.66 -13.70
N PRO A 23 3.85 4.70 -15.04
CA PRO A 23 3.88 5.95 -15.77
C PRO A 23 2.54 6.69 -15.58
N GLY A 24 2.61 8.01 -15.41
CA GLY A 24 1.42 8.86 -15.37
C GLY A 24 0.62 8.77 -16.67
N THR A 25 -0.68 8.96 -16.58
CA THR A 25 -1.59 9.02 -17.72
C THR A 25 -2.43 10.30 -17.66
N ALA A 26 -3.33 10.51 -18.62
CA ALA A 26 -4.23 11.66 -18.59
C ALA A 26 -5.12 11.69 -17.33
N ASP A 27 -5.49 10.51 -16.83
CA ASP A 27 -6.42 10.37 -15.72
C ASP A 27 -5.73 10.07 -14.39
N MET A 28 -4.51 9.51 -14.41
CA MET A 28 -3.79 9.03 -13.24
C MET A 28 -2.46 9.78 -13.06
N PRO A 29 -2.12 10.25 -11.84
CA PRO A 29 -0.91 11.02 -11.63
C PRO A 29 0.33 10.15 -11.84
N ALA A 30 1.41 10.76 -12.31
CA ALA A 30 2.72 10.13 -12.25
C ALA A 30 3.20 10.05 -10.79
N VAL A 31 4.12 9.13 -10.49
CA VAL A 31 4.67 9.00 -9.13
C VAL A 31 5.37 10.30 -8.71
N GLY A 32 6.14 10.93 -9.60
CA GLY A 32 6.79 12.21 -9.35
C GLY A 32 5.83 13.39 -9.04
N GLU A 33 4.53 13.26 -9.29
CA GLU A 33 3.52 14.28 -8.97
C GLU A 33 2.93 14.12 -7.56
N ILE A 34 3.25 13.02 -6.86
CA ILE A 34 2.74 12.71 -5.52
C ILE A 34 3.69 13.30 -4.47
N ALA A 35 3.26 14.41 -3.85
CA ALA A 35 4.10 15.18 -2.92
C ALA A 35 4.59 14.39 -1.69
N ASP A 36 3.77 13.49 -1.16
CA ASP A 36 4.04 12.69 0.05
C ASP A 36 4.57 11.27 -0.26
N TYR A 37 5.00 11.00 -1.50
CA TYR A 37 5.38 9.65 -1.93
C TYR A 37 6.51 9.02 -1.09
N ALA A 38 7.47 9.82 -0.64
CA ALA A 38 8.56 9.36 0.22
C ALA A 38 8.05 8.79 1.56
N ASP A 39 7.03 9.42 2.15
CA ASP A 39 6.41 8.93 3.38
C ASP A 39 5.55 7.70 3.13
N LEU A 40 4.86 7.66 1.98
CA LEU A 40 4.10 6.49 1.54
C LEU A 40 5.01 5.27 1.29
N LEU A 41 6.22 5.46 0.77
CA LEU A 41 7.23 4.39 0.64
C LEU A 41 7.63 3.82 2.00
N ARG A 42 7.90 4.67 3.00
CA ARG A 42 8.22 4.21 4.35
C ARG A 42 7.06 3.43 4.97
N ARG A 43 5.83 3.92 4.78
CA ARG A 43 4.61 3.21 5.20
C ARG A 43 4.46 1.88 4.50
N ALA A 44 4.73 1.81 3.20
CA ALA A 44 4.66 0.58 2.42
C ALA A 44 5.68 -0.46 2.91
N VAL A 45 6.92 -0.04 3.17
CA VAL A 45 7.95 -0.91 3.76
C VAL A 45 7.50 -1.49 5.09
N ALA A 46 6.99 -0.64 5.99
CA ALA A 46 6.50 -1.07 7.29
C ALA A 46 5.29 -2.03 7.17
N ALA A 47 4.36 -1.76 6.26
CA ALA A 47 3.15 -2.56 6.06
C ALA A 47 3.43 -3.92 5.41
N CYS A 48 4.35 -3.99 4.44
CA CYS A 48 4.69 -5.24 3.76
C CYS A 48 5.47 -6.22 4.64
N GLY A 49 6.20 -5.73 5.64
CA GLY A 49 6.85 -6.57 6.65
C GLY A 49 7.96 -7.49 6.13
N TYR A 50 8.57 -7.16 4.99
CA TYR A 50 9.74 -7.89 4.48
C TYR A 50 10.92 -7.81 5.47
N ALA A 51 11.76 -8.84 5.50
CA ALA A 51 12.98 -8.80 6.30
C ALA A 51 13.90 -7.68 5.81
N ALA A 52 14.46 -6.90 6.74
CA ALA A 52 15.32 -5.75 6.41
C ALA A 52 16.52 -6.13 5.53
N ALA A 53 17.09 -7.32 5.73
CA ALA A 53 18.19 -7.83 4.92
C ALA A 53 17.77 -8.11 3.47
N ASP A 54 16.59 -8.70 3.26
CA ASP A 54 16.07 -9.01 1.92
C ASP A 54 15.73 -7.72 1.17
N LEU A 55 15.14 -6.75 1.86
CA LEU A 55 14.80 -5.47 1.27
C LEU A 55 16.06 -4.66 0.91
N ARG A 56 17.07 -4.60 1.79
CA ARG A 56 18.36 -3.98 1.48
C ARG A 56 19.02 -4.63 0.27
N ALA A 57 19.12 -5.97 0.27
CA ALA A 57 19.67 -6.73 -0.85
C ALA A 57 18.90 -6.48 -2.16
N ALA A 58 17.57 -6.30 -2.10
CA ALA A 58 16.79 -5.97 -3.27
C ALA A 58 17.10 -4.55 -3.79
N ILE A 59 17.19 -3.55 -2.91
CA ILE A 59 17.55 -2.16 -3.26
C ILE A 59 18.93 -2.10 -3.91
N ASP A 60 19.91 -2.80 -3.34
CA ASP A 60 21.30 -2.82 -3.85
C ASP A 60 21.41 -3.48 -5.25
N MET A 61 20.36 -4.19 -5.70
CA MET A 61 20.29 -4.80 -7.03
C MET A 61 19.59 -3.94 -8.08
N ILE A 62 19.04 -2.79 -7.71
CA ILE A 62 18.42 -1.88 -8.69
C ILE A 62 19.54 -1.36 -9.62
N PRO A 63 19.37 -1.42 -10.95
CA PRO A 63 20.36 -0.90 -11.88
C PRO A 63 20.58 0.61 -11.70
N ALA A 64 21.79 1.09 -12.04
CA ALA A 64 22.13 2.50 -11.94
C ALA A 64 21.23 3.37 -12.84
N GLU A 65 21.05 2.92 -14.09
CA GLU A 65 20.07 3.47 -15.02
C GLU A 65 18.74 2.76 -14.83
N VAL A 66 17.71 3.53 -14.49
CA VAL A 66 16.35 3.04 -14.23
C VAL A 66 15.43 3.60 -15.31
N ASP A 67 15.52 3.03 -16.49
CA ASP A 67 14.57 3.21 -17.59
C ASP A 67 13.76 1.92 -17.81
N TRP A 68 12.90 1.91 -18.84
CA TRP A 68 12.06 0.75 -19.14
C TRP A 68 12.88 -0.51 -19.46
N GLU A 69 13.95 -0.39 -20.25
CA GLU A 69 14.77 -1.53 -20.63
C GLU A 69 15.55 -2.08 -19.44
N GLY A 70 16.10 -1.20 -18.59
CA GLY A 70 16.77 -1.54 -17.35
C GLY A 70 15.84 -2.20 -16.35
N ALA A 71 14.62 -1.68 -16.16
CA ALA A 71 13.61 -2.28 -15.28
C ALA A 71 13.17 -3.66 -15.79
N LYS A 72 12.98 -3.82 -17.10
CA LYS A 72 12.68 -5.11 -17.72
C LYS A 72 13.81 -6.12 -17.51
N ALA A 73 15.05 -5.74 -17.83
CA ALA A 73 16.22 -6.60 -17.64
C ALA A 73 16.41 -6.99 -16.16
N PHE A 74 16.16 -6.05 -15.23
CA PHE A 74 16.17 -6.31 -13.80
C PHE A 74 15.11 -7.35 -13.40
N SER A 75 13.88 -7.24 -13.93
CA SER A 75 12.81 -8.20 -13.69
C SER A 75 13.16 -9.62 -14.13
N GLU A 76 13.86 -9.76 -15.26
CA GLU A 76 14.25 -11.05 -15.83
C GLU A 76 15.44 -11.67 -15.08
N ALA A 77 16.45 -10.85 -14.75
CA ALA A 77 17.66 -11.30 -14.08
C ALA A 77 17.44 -11.58 -12.58
N ARG A 78 16.56 -10.82 -11.91
CA ARG A 78 16.36 -10.85 -10.45
C ARG A 78 14.86 -10.79 -10.08
N PRO A 79 14.04 -11.77 -10.51
CA PRO A 79 12.59 -11.72 -10.33
C PRO A 79 12.15 -11.65 -8.87
N GLY A 80 12.90 -12.25 -7.94
CA GLY A 80 12.63 -12.18 -6.50
C GLY A 80 12.76 -10.77 -5.94
N SER A 81 13.88 -10.10 -6.20
CA SER A 81 14.15 -8.73 -5.78
C SER A 81 13.19 -7.75 -6.46
N PHE A 82 12.98 -7.91 -7.77
CA PHE A 82 12.02 -7.10 -8.52
C PHE A 82 10.61 -7.19 -7.93
N ARG A 83 10.15 -8.38 -7.54
CA ARG A 83 8.84 -8.57 -6.91
C ARG A 83 8.72 -7.83 -5.58
N ILE A 84 9.73 -7.89 -4.71
CA ILE A 84 9.73 -7.17 -3.42
C ILE A 84 9.57 -5.68 -3.67
N LEU A 85 10.41 -5.12 -4.55
CA LEU A 85 10.42 -3.68 -4.82
C LEU A 85 9.16 -3.23 -5.55
N GLY A 86 8.70 -4.01 -6.54
CA GLY A 86 7.47 -3.77 -7.30
C GLY A 86 6.24 -3.69 -6.39
N VAL A 87 6.13 -4.59 -5.41
CA VAL A 87 5.07 -4.53 -4.39
C VAL A 87 5.17 -3.25 -3.56
N ILE A 88 6.35 -2.88 -3.09
CA ILE A 88 6.53 -1.70 -2.24
C ILE A 88 6.18 -0.41 -2.99
N VAL A 89 6.71 -0.21 -4.20
CA VAL A 89 6.46 1.01 -4.97
C VAL A 89 4.99 1.12 -5.42
N SER A 90 4.37 -0.01 -5.76
CA SER A 90 2.94 -0.04 -6.11
C SER A 90 2.07 0.21 -4.89
N ALA A 91 2.39 -0.39 -3.74
CA ALA A 91 1.68 -0.15 -2.49
C ALA A 91 1.74 1.33 -2.09
N ALA A 92 2.92 1.96 -2.18
CA ALA A 92 3.06 3.39 -1.93
C ALA A 92 2.18 4.22 -2.87
N TYR A 93 2.15 3.89 -4.16
CA TYR A 93 1.32 4.60 -5.15
C TYR A 93 -0.18 4.48 -4.85
N TYR A 94 -0.67 3.26 -4.61
CA TYR A 94 -2.08 3.04 -4.34
C TYR A 94 -2.54 3.50 -2.95
N MET A 95 -1.62 3.86 -2.04
CA MET A 95 -1.96 4.56 -0.81
C MET A 95 -2.05 6.08 -0.98
N ALA A 96 -1.59 6.63 -2.10
CA ALA A 96 -1.58 8.07 -2.31
C ALA A 96 -3.00 8.61 -2.44
N ARG A 97 -3.31 9.66 -1.69
CA ARG A 97 -4.64 10.29 -1.74
C ARG A 97 -5.09 10.71 -3.15
N PRO A 98 -4.25 11.40 -3.97
CA PRO A 98 -4.67 11.77 -5.32
C PRO A 98 -4.99 10.56 -6.22
N VAL A 99 -4.39 9.39 -5.96
CA VAL A 99 -4.67 8.13 -6.67
C VAL A 99 -5.99 7.53 -6.19
N LEU A 100 -6.17 7.42 -4.88
CA LEU A 100 -7.41 6.90 -4.26
C LEU A 100 -8.64 7.70 -4.67
N ASP A 101 -8.55 9.03 -4.69
CA ASP A 101 -9.66 9.91 -5.08
C ASP A 101 -10.08 9.68 -6.55
N ARG A 102 -9.11 9.46 -7.45
CA ARG A 102 -9.37 9.15 -8.87
C ARG A 102 -9.99 7.77 -9.08
N LEU A 103 -9.55 6.79 -8.30
CA LEU A 103 -10.16 5.47 -8.25
C LEU A 103 -11.54 5.48 -7.61
N LYS A 104 -11.98 6.62 -7.06
CA LYS A 104 -13.21 6.74 -6.25
C LYS A 104 -13.21 5.71 -5.12
N PHE A 105 -12.03 5.45 -4.56
CA PHE A 105 -11.90 4.52 -3.47
C PHE A 105 -12.72 5.05 -2.27
N PRO A 106 -13.54 4.21 -1.62
CA PRO A 106 -14.34 4.64 -0.49
C PRO A 106 -13.44 5.30 0.56
N ASP A 107 -13.84 6.47 1.06
CA ASP A 107 -13.16 7.05 2.20
C ASP A 107 -13.42 6.18 3.45
N ASP A 108 -12.58 6.30 4.48
CA ASP A 108 -12.76 5.62 5.78
C ASP A 108 -14.04 6.06 6.53
N ARG A 109 -15.02 6.66 5.85
CA ARG A 109 -16.29 6.95 6.46
C ARG A 109 -16.98 5.63 6.77
N ARG A 110 -17.19 5.44 8.07
CA ARG A 110 -18.14 4.47 8.59
C ARG A 110 -19.46 4.71 7.85
N HIS A 111 -19.94 3.69 7.16
CA HIS A 111 -21.32 3.63 6.66
C HIS A 111 -22.13 2.89 7.74
N PRO A 112 -22.58 3.57 8.81
CA PRO A 112 -23.51 2.92 9.72
C PRO A 112 -24.76 2.52 8.94
N ALA A 113 -25.30 1.33 9.24
CA ALA A 113 -26.64 0.97 8.78
C ALA A 113 -27.62 2.07 9.22
N ALA A 114 -28.58 2.39 8.35
CA ALA A 114 -29.67 3.28 8.73
C ALA A 114 -30.50 2.61 9.84
N ASP A 115 -31.18 3.41 10.67
CA ASP A 115 -31.90 2.90 11.85
C ASP A 115 -32.96 1.84 11.49
N ASP A 116 -33.58 1.96 10.31
CA ASP A 116 -34.56 1.03 9.76
C ASP A 116 -33.93 -0.29 9.28
N GLU A 117 -32.75 -0.21 8.67
CA GLU A 117 -31.97 -1.37 8.24
C GLU A 117 -31.48 -2.17 9.45
N PHE A 118 -30.95 -1.50 10.48
CA PHE A 118 -30.59 -2.12 11.74
C PHE A 118 -31.79 -2.79 12.44
N ALA A 119 -32.94 -2.10 12.51
CA ALA A 119 -34.14 -2.64 13.13
C ALA A 119 -34.64 -3.89 12.39
N ASN A 120 -34.60 -3.90 11.05
CA ASN A 120 -34.98 -5.07 10.27
C ASN A 120 -34.05 -6.26 10.50
N GLU A 121 -32.73 -6.04 10.51
CA GLU A 121 -31.75 -7.08 10.82
C GLU A 121 -31.96 -7.63 12.25
N TYR A 122 -32.18 -6.75 13.22
CA TYR A 122 -32.46 -7.15 14.59
C TYR A 122 -33.75 -7.97 14.72
N MET A 123 -34.85 -7.55 14.08
CA MET A 123 -36.13 -8.25 14.19
C MET A 123 -36.18 -9.57 13.41
N THR A 124 -35.39 -9.71 12.35
CA THR A 124 -35.33 -10.95 11.56
C THR A 124 -34.49 -12.03 12.21
N GLY A 125 -33.80 -11.73 13.31
CA GLY A 125 -32.93 -12.66 14.02
C GLY A 125 -31.60 -12.93 13.30
N ILE A 126 -31.28 -12.18 12.23
CA ILE A 126 -30.03 -12.37 11.48
C ILE A 126 -28.79 -12.11 12.36
N LEU A 127 -28.96 -11.28 13.41
CA LEU A 127 -27.92 -10.95 14.37
C LEU A 127 -27.89 -11.89 15.59
N ASP A 128 -28.84 -12.82 15.75
CA ASP A 128 -28.89 -13.73 16.90
C ASP A 128 -27.60 -14.56 17.04
N PRO A 129 -27.06 -15.18 15.96
CA PRO A 129 -25.82 -15.94 16.06
C PRO A 129 -24.60 -15.07 16.45
N VAL A 130 -24.60 -13.80 16.06
CA VAL A 130 -23.51 -12.86 16.39
C VAL A 130 -23.62 -12.42 17.85
N THR A 131 -24.83 -12.19 18.33
CA THR A 131 -25.13 -11.75 19.70
C THR A 131 -24.85 -12.88 20.70
N GLU A 132 -25.28 -14.10 20.39
CA GLU A 132 -25.01 -15.30 21.19
C GLU A 132 -23.51 -15.64 21.27
N ARG A 133 -22.76 -15.43 20.18
CA ARG A 133 -21.30 -15.63 20.15
C ARG A 133 -20.56 -14.66 21.07
N GLY A 134 -21.13 -13.50 21.34
CA GLY A 134 -20.50 -12.42 22.10
C GLY A 134 -19.49 -11.59 21.30
N PRO A 135 -19.01 -10.47 21.88
CA PRO A 135 -18.14 -9.52 21.21
C PRO A 135 -16.76 -10.13 20.90
N VAL A 136 -16.31 -10.00 19.65
CA VAL A 136 -14.97 -10.40 19.19
C VAL A 136 -14.10 -9.18 18.88
N TYR A 137 -14.63 -7.98 19.07
CA TYR A 137 -13.91 -6.73 18.87
C TYR A 137 -13.13 -6.34 20.14
N ARG A 138 -12.03 -5.58 19.96
CA ARG A 138 -11.33 -4.92 21.06
C ARG A 138 -12.09 -3.64 21.43
N ASP A 139 -12.56 -3.55 22.68
CA ASP A 139 -13.19 -2.31 23.17
C ASP A 139 -12.12 -1.22 23.29
N THR A 140 -12.21 -0.22 22.42
CA THR A 140 -11.27 0.91 22.37
C THR A 140 -11.37 1.84 23.58
N ARG A 141 -12.36 1.66 24.46
CA ARG A 141 -12.51 2.39 25.72
C ARG A 141 -11.83 1.72 26.91
N GLN A 142 -11.39 0.46 26.76
CA GLN A 142 -10.73 -0.32 27.81
C GLN A 142 -9.21 -0.46 27.57
N ALA A 143 -8.66 0.29 26.61
CA ALA A 143 -7.26 0.30 26.24
C ALA A 143 -6.53 1.51 26.84
#